data_AF-A0A2B7WUE6-F1
#
_entry.id   AF-A0A2B7WUE6-F1
#
_cell.length_a   1.000
_cell.length_b   1.000
_cell.length_c   1.000
_cell.angle_alpha   90.00
_cell.angle_beta   90.00
_cell.angle_gamma   90.00
#
_symmetry.space_group_name_H-M   'P 1'
#
loop_
_entity.id
_entity.type
_entity.pdbx_description
1 polymer ?
#
loop_
_entity_poly.entity_id
_entity_poly.type
_entity_poly.pdbx_seq_one_letter_code
_entity_poly.pdbx_strand_id
1 'polypeptide(L)'
;MAPRRGGGGGGSYFGGGTPSCSRYAFESGTAKVSLSYNVVYLVIGIVLLWVASRKLFKVKHGNKPPGRWLLILSLTLIVCAQAWFLVFLVLGQCTITSGRFNTKITLVATFLNVLAVSLLVGALMVSICKRLHEVANMAPRRIAMLHGLWAGAFAGFYFISACIYAAISTLQFEYSSSRSSYRALGGLIRGWNGVLTLAGVILLAGMASTAYTLLSAMSRGNLKTSSLRRYLPFLAVSCVGLGVTFLADLILTYRLFWAVRNSYIVSAGGYYALTFIYMLFYCLSSLLAVLVVASPAMTNNEPQGVTHEAFPQQQPSYAYPVQQNPPDANVPLMHQYPQQSYPPVPPVQPYNAHQQPQPPASYY
;
A
#
# COMPACT_ATOMS: atom_id res chain seq x y z
N MET A 1 64.06 48.16 12.94
CA MET A 1 63.89 47.06 13.91
C MET A 1 63.03 45.99 13.25
N ALA A 2 63.58 44.79 13.07
CA ALA A 2 62.82 43.62 12.62
C ALA A 2 62.62 42.65 13.79
N PRO A 3 61.50 41.91 13.83
CA PRO A 3 61.45 40.60 14.46
C PRO A 3 61.10 39.54 13.40
N ARG A 4 62.07 38.68 13.07
CA ARG A 4 62.24 37.30 13.57
C ARG A 4 61.37 36.26 12.83
N ARG A 5 62.02 35.65 11.82
CA ARG A 5 61.79 34.26 11.40
C ARG A 5 61.99 33.32 12.59
N GLY A 6 61.13 32.29 12.69
CA GLY A 6 61.38 31.12 13.51
C GLY A 6 60.23 30.12 13.49
N GLY A 7 60.47 28.94 12.89
CA GLY A 7 59.71 27.70 13.09
C GLY A 7 58.39 27.62 12.31
N GLY A 8 58.24 26.86 11.22
CA GLY A 8 58.79 25.51 11.03
C GLY A 8 58.01 24.51 11.88
N GLY A 9 56.73 24.31 11.54
CA GLY A 9 55.88 23.28 12.14
C GLY A 9 54.97 22.72 11.04
N GLY A 10 55.34 21.57 10.50
CA GLY A 10 54.72 20.95 9.34
C GLY A 10 53.23 20.74 9.51
N GLY A 11 52.45 21.58 8.82
CA GLY A 11 51.13 21.20 8.37
C GLY A 11 51.33 20.12 7.32
N SER A 12 51.23 18.85 7.73
CA SER A 12 51.00 17.74 6.81
C SER A 12 49.66 18.02 6.12
N TYR A 13 49.74 18.70 4.99
CA TYR A 13 48.73 18.63 3.95
C TYR A 13 48.57 17.14 3.61
N PHE A 14 47.59 16.49 4.24
CA PHE A 14 47.11 15.20 3.78
C PHE A 14 46.62 15.44 2.36
N GLY A 15 47.46 15.06 1.39
CA GLY A 15 47.12 15.04 -0.01
C GLY A 15 45.77 14.35 -0.17
N GLY A 16 44.87 14.98 -0.92
CA GLY A 16 43.56 14.47 -1.25
C GLY A 16 43.66 13.17 -2.03
N GLY A 17 43.85 12.06 -1.34
CA GLY A 17 43.46 10.76 -1.84
C GLY A 17 41.94 10.73 -1.79
N THR A 18 41.29 10.74 -2.95
CA THR A 18 39.90 10.28 -3.05
C THR A 18 39.78 9.01 -2.23
N PRO A 19 38.86 8.91 -1.25
CA PRO A 19 38.72 7.71 -0.44
C PRO A 19 38.48 6.52 -1.37
N SER A 20 39.54 5.74 -1.61
CA SER A 20 39.52 4.61 -2.52
C SER A 20 39.11 3.39 -1.74
N CYS A 21 38.05 2.73 -2.20
CA CYS A 21 37.61 1.46 -1.66
C CYS A 21 38.76 0.44 -1.72
N SER A 22 38.90 -0.41 -0.68
CA SER A 22 39.92 -1.46 -0.66
C SER A 22 39.78 -2.40 -1.87
N ARG A 23 40.90 -2.96 -2.37
CA ARG A 23 40.87 -3.95 -3.46
C ARG A 23 40.10 -5.23 -3.09
N TYR A 24 39.91 -5.47 -1.79
CA TYR A 24 39.14 -6.59 -1.24
C TYR A 24 37.64 -6.28 -1.09
N ALA A 25 37.21 -5.04 -1.34
CA ALA A 25 35.79 -4.71 -1.30
C ALA A 25 35.03 -5.47 -2.37
N PHE A 26 33.88 -6.05 -2.00
CA PHE A 26 33.07 -6.91 -2.87
C PHE A 26 33.80 -8.16 -3.38
N GLU A 27 34.85 -8.63 -2.71
CA GLU A 27 35.51 -9.88 -3.10
C GLU A 27 34.59 -11.09 -2.91
N SER A 28 33.76 -11.06 -1.86
CA SER A 28 32.85 -12.16 -1.53
C SER A 28 31.72 -12.30 -2.55
N GLY A 29 31.41 -13.56 -2.92
CA GLY A 29 30.30 -13.86 -3.81
C GLY A 29 28.96 -13.34 -3.29
N THR A 30 28.76 -13.36 -1.97
CA THR A 30 27.54 -12.85 -1.31
C THR A 30 27.38 -11.34 -1.46
N ALA A 31 28.47 -10.57 -1.35
CA ALA A 31 28.42 -9.12 -1.56
C ALA A 31 28.12 -8.78 -3.03
N LYS A 32 28.71 -9.51 -3.99
CA LYS A 32 28.42 -9.34 -5.43
C LYS A 32 26.95 -9.64 -5.75
N VAL A 33 26.44 -10.77 -5.26
CA VAL A 33 25.03 -11.16 -5.45
C VAL A 33 24.11 -10.11 -4.81
N SER A 34 24.36 -9.71 -3.57
CA SER A 34 23.55 -8.69 -2.90
C SER A 34 23.58 -7.33 -3.62
N LEU A 35 24.76 -6.87 -4.08
CA LEU A 35 24.87 -5.63 -4.83
C LEU A 35 24.06 -5.69 -6.14
N SER A 36 24.29 -6.73 -6.96
CA SER A 36 23.61 -6.89 -8.25
C SER A 36 22.09 -6.96 -8.08
N TYR A 37 21.65 -7.66 -7.04
CA TYR A 37 20.26 -7.77 -6.65
C TYR A 37 19.60 -6.41 -6.37
N ASN A 38 20.20 -5.63 -5.47
CA ASN A 38 19.65 -4.34 -5.08
C ASN A 38 19.64 -3.36 -6.26
N VAL A 39 20.65 -3.39 -7.13
CA VAL A 39 20.69 -2.59 -8.36
C VAL A 39 19.53 -2.95 -9.29
N VAL A 40 19.33 -4.24 -9.55
CA VAL A 40 18.25 -4.71 -10.44
C VAL A 40 16.88 -4.27 -9.93
N TYR A 41 16.59 -4.48 -8.64
CA TYR A 41 15.30 -4.10 -8.08
C TYR A 41 15.12 -2.59 -7.89
N LEU A 42 16.20 -1.84 -7.69
CA LEU A 42 16.15 -0.39 -7.73
C LEU A 42 15.74 0.12 -9.11
N VAL A 43 16.34 -0.40 -10.18
CA VAL A 43 15.99 -0.04 -11.57
C VAL A 43 14.54 -0.43 -11.87
N ILE A 44 14.13 -1.64 -11.52
CA ILE A 44 12.74 -2.09 -11.68
C ILE A 44 11.79 -1.17 -10.90
N GLY A 45 12.12 -0.83 -9.65
CA GLY A 45 11.34 0.07 -8.81
C GLY A 45 11.18 1.47 -9.42
N ILE A 46 12.25 2.05 -9.96
CA ILE A 46 12.21 3.35 -10.66
C ILE A 46 11.30 3.29 -11.89
N VAL A 47 11.43 2.22 -12.70
CA VAL A 47 10.57 2.01 -13.88
C VAL A 47 9.11 1.87 -13.46
N LEU A 48 8.82 1.07 -12.42
CA LEU A 48 7.47 0.90 -11.90
C LEU A 48 6.89 2.22 -11.35
N LEU A 49 7.68 3.00 -10.61
CA LEU A 49 7.26 4.30 -10.10
C LEU A 49 6.96 5.28 -11.24
N TRP A 50 7.76 5.26 -12.31
CA TRP A 50 7.51 6.05 -13.51
C TRP A 50 6.23 5.60 -14.24
N VAL A 51 6.02 4.29 -14.41
CA VAL A 51 4.79 3.73 -15.00
C VAL A 51 3.58 4.12 -14.16
N ALA A 52 3.65 3.95 -12.84
CA ALA A 52 2.59 4.30 -11.90
C ALA A 52 2.28 5.80 -11.95
N SER A 53 3.31 6.65 -11.94
CA SER A 53 3.16 8.11 -12.08
C SER A 53 2.44 8.46 -13.38
N ARG A 54 2.85 7.88 -14.51
CA ARG A 54 2.20 8.15 -15.80
C ARG A 54 0.77 7.65 -15.87
N LYS A 55 0.47 6.45 -15.34
CA LYS A 55 -0.84 5.83 -15.45
C LYS A 55 -1.85 6.42 -14.45
N LEU A 56 -1.42 6.70 -13.22
CA LEU A 56 -2.31 7.13 -12.15
C LEU A 56 -2.53 8.65 -12.13
N PHE A 57 -1.57 9.47 -12.61
CA PHE A 57 -1.72 10.93 -12.65
C PHE A 57 -2.33 11.47 -13.96
N LYS A 58 -2.32 10.71 -15.06
CA LYS A 58 -2.95 11.15 -16.33
C LYS A 58 -4.48 11.14 -16.33
N VAL A 59 -5.12 10.56 -15.31
CA VAL A 59 -6.58 10.56 -15.18
C VAL A 59 -7.05 11.98 -14.84
N LYS A 60 -7.60 12.68 -15.85
CA LYS A 60 -8.07 14.08 -15.76
C LYS A 60 -9.31 14.19 -14.86
N HIS A 61 -9.45 15.36 -14.24
CA HIS A 61 -10.32 15.73 -13.11
C HIS A 61 -11.71 15.08 -13.07
N GLY A 62 -12.00 14.36 -11.98
CA GLY A 62 -13.30 13.78 -11.65
C GLY A 62 -13.11 12.58 -10.75
N ASN A 63 -12.60 11.47 -11.30
CA ASN A 63 -12.64 10.17 -10.62
C ASN A 63 -11.25 9.72 -10.23
N LYS A 64 -10.84 10.04 -9.00
CA LYS A 64 -9.54 9.62 -8.45
C LYS A 64 -9.55 8.09 -8.28
N PRO A 65 -8.59 7.35 -8.90
CA PRO A 65 -8.56 5.90 -8.77
C PRO A 65 -8.37 5.47 -7.30
N PRO A 66 -9.10 4.45 -6.82
CA PRO A 66 -8.99 3.98 -5.44
C PRO A 66 -7.58 3.44 -5.17
N GLY A 67 -7.02 3.77 -4.00
CA GLY A 67 -5.71 3.30 -3.59
C GLY A 67 -4.53 3.90 -4.36
N ARG A 68 -4.75 4.88 -5.26
CA ARG A 68 -3.67 5.55 -6.02
C ARG A 68 -2.55 6.04 -5.11
N TRP A 69 -2.89 6.73 -4.03
CA TRP A 69 -1.90 7.28 -3.10
C TRP A 69 -1.14 6.18 -2.37
N LEU A 70 -1.81 5.10 -1.96
CA LEU A 70 -1.16 3.96 -1.31
C LEU A 70 -0.15 3.29 -2.24
N LEU A 71 -0.50 3.07 -3.52
CA LEU A 71 0.40 2.47 -4.51
C LEU A 71 1.61 3.37 -4.81
N ILE A 72 1.40 4.66 -5.04
CA ILE A 72 2.50 5.62 -5.31
C ILE A 72 3.41 5.73 -4.09
N LEU A 73 2.84 5.84 -2.89
CA LEU A 73 3.62 5.93 -1.66
C LEU A 73 4.40 4.64 -1.41
N SER A 74 3.77 3.48 -1.59
CA SER A 74 4.42 2.17 -1.50
C SER A 74 5.64 2.06 -2.43
N LEU A 75 5.45 2.38 -3.72
CA LEU A 75 6.52 2.37 -4.73
C LEU A 75 7.62 3.40 -4.44
N THR A 76 7.28 4.56 -3.90
CA THR A 76 8.28 5.58 -3.52
C THR A 76 9.12 5.07 -2.35
N LEU A 77 8.47 4.54 -1.30
CA LEU A 77 9.14 4.04 -0.11
C LEU A 77 10.05 2.84 -0.41
N ILE A 78 9.63 1.90 -1.26
CA ILE A 78 10.49 0.77 -1.63
C ILE A 78 11.71 1.23 -2.44
N VAL A 79 11.55 2.20 -3.36
CA VAL A 79 12.69 2.77 -4.10
C VAL A 79 13.65 3.47 -3.16
N CYS A 80 13.14 4.27 -2.22
CA CYS A 80 13.96 4.90 -1.18
C CYS A 80 14.66 3.85 -0.29
N ALA A 81 13.97 2.78 0.12
CA ALA A 81 14.54 1.70 0.91
C ALA A 81 15.70 1.00 0.18
N GLN A 82 15.51 0.68 -1.11
CA GLN A 82 16.51 0.03 -1.95
C GLN A 82 17.73 0.93 -2.20
N ALA A 83 17.50 2.21 -2.54
CA ALA A 83 18.57 3.18 -2.71
C ALA A 83 19.37 3.36 -1.42
N TRP A 84 18.68 3.46 -0.28
CA TRP A 84 19.31 3.55 1.03
C TRP A 84 20.14 2.31 1.33
N PHE A 85 19.57 1.12 1.17
CA PHE A 85 20.28 -0.14 1.40
C PHE A 85 21.53 -0.25 0.52
N LEU A 86 21.44 0.12 -0.76
CA LEU A 86 22.56 0.11 -1.69
C LEU A 86 23.69 1.04 -1.25
N VAL A 87 23.36 2.28 -0.87
CA VAL A 87 24.36 3.24 -0.38
C VAL A 87 25.12 2.67 0.83
N PHE A 88 24.40 2.14 1.81
CA PHE A 88 25.02 1.63 3.04
C PHE A 88 25.70 0.26 2.84
N LEU A 89 25.26 -0.54 1.87
CA LEU A 89 25.98 -1.72 1.44
C LEU A 89 27.35 -1.34 0.85
N VAL A 90 27.41 -0.32 -0.01
CA VAL A 90 28.67 0.16 -0.60
C VAL A 90 29.58 0.77 0.48
N LEU A 91 29.04 1.66 1.33
CA LEU A 91 29.81 2.27 2.42
C LEU A 91 30.36 1.23 3.40
N GLY A 92 29.57 0.18 3.69
CA GLY A 92 29.97 -0.93 4.53
C GLY A 92 31.09 -1.78 3.91
N GLN A 93 30.99 -2.11 2.62
CA GLN A 93 32.04 -2.87 1.91
C GLN A 93 33.34 -2.07 1.75
N CYS A 94 33.25 -0.75 1.62
CA CYS A 94 34.41 0.13 1.59
C CYS A 94 34.96 0.47 2.97
N THR A 95 34.38 -0.06 4.06
CA THR A 95 34.80 0.19 5.45
C THR A 95 34.85 1.67 5.83
N ILE A 96 34.08 2.51 5.14
CA ILE A 96 34.03 3.97 5.39
C ILE A 96 33.28 4.25 6.70
N THR A 97 32.31 3.40 7.03
CA THR A 97 31.48 3.49 8.23
C THR A 97 31.80 2.36 9.20
N SER A 98 31.77 2.62 10.51
CA SER A 98 31.86 1.57 11.51
C SER A 98 30.67 0.59 11.40
N GLY A 99 30.90 -0.69 11.70
CA GLY A 99 29.85 -1.72 11.63
C GLY A 99 28.62 -1.37 12.46
N ARG A 100 28.82 -0.79 13.66
CA ARG A 100 27.74 -0.32 14.55
C ARG A 100 26.88 0.77 13.92
N PHE A 101 27.52 1.76 13.29
CA PHE A 101 26.82 2.85 12.62
C PHE A 101 26.07 2.34 11.39
N ASN A 102 26.72 1.46 10.61
CA ASN A 102 26.10 0.85 9.44
C ASN A 102 24.82 0.09 9.82
N THR A 103 24.85 -0.75 10.86
CA THR A 103 23.64 -1.48 11.29
C THR A 103 22.51 -0.53 11.71
N LYS A 104 22.81 0.50 12.53
CA LYS A 104 21.79 1.47 12.96
C LYS A 104 21.14 2.17 11.77
N ILE A 105 21.92 2.48 10.74
CA ILE A 105 21.37 3.17 9.56
C ILE A 105 20.62 2.22 8.62
N THR A 106 21.05 0.96 8.50
CA THR A 106 20.29 -0.03 7.72
C THR A 106 18.88 -0.27 8.26
N LEU A 107 18.62 0.00 9.55
CA LEU A 107 17.26 -0.06 10.12
C LEU A 107 16.29 0.89 9.42
N VAL A 108 16.75 2.03 8.93
CA VAL A 108 15.88 2.97 8.18
C VAL A 108 15.30 2.28 6.95
N ALA A 109 16.12 1.56 6.18
CA ALA A 109 15.64 0.79 5.03
C ALA A 109 14.64 -0.29 5.45
N THR A 110 14.84 -0.95 6.60
CA THR A 110 13.90 -1.94 7.14
C THR A 110 12.53 -1.33 7.42
N PHE A 111 12.47 -0.17 8.09
CA PHE A 111 11.19 0.51 8.36
C PHE A 111 10.52 1.02 7.08
N LEU A 112 11.29 1.58 6.14
CA LEU A 112 10.76 1.99 4.84
C LEU A 112 10.17 0.80 4.07
N ASN A 113 10.83 -0.36 4.11
CA ASN A 113 10.33 -1.59 3.50
C ASN A 113 9.04 -2.08 4.18
N VAL A 114 8.98 -2.09 5.51
CA VAL A 114 7.76 -2.45 6.26
C VAL A 114 6.59 -1.57 5.82
N LEU A 115 6.78 -0.25 5.81
CA LEU A 115 5.75 0.69 5.36
C LEU A 115 5.37 0.46 3.90
N ALA A 116 6.35 0.26 3.01
CA ALA A 116 6.10 0.01 1.60
C ALA A 116 5.22 -1.24 1.39
N VAL A 117 5.57 -2.35 2.03
CA VAL A 117 4.84 -3.62 1.92
C VAL A 117 3.46 -3.51 2.53
N SER A 118 3.32 -2.92 3.72
CA SER A 118 2.00 -2.70 4.35
C SER A 118 1.08 -1.82 3.49
N LEU A 119 1.61 -0.79 2.83
CA LEU A 119 0.83 0.06 1.93
C LEU A 119 0.41 -0.67 0.65
N LEU A 120 1.28 -1.51 0.08
CA LEU A 120 0.92 -2.35 -1.07
C LEU A 120 -0.21 -3.32 -0.68
N VAL A 121 -0.07 -4.00 0.45
CA VAL A 121 -1.08 -4.92 0.98
C VAL A 121 -2.40 -4.18 1.23
N GLY A 122 -2.37 -3.00 1.83
CA GLY A 122 -3.56 -2.16 2.00
C GLY A 122 -4.20 -1.75 0.67
N ALA A 123 -3.41 -1.42 -0.35
CA ALA A 123 -3.92 -1.12 -1.68
C ALA A 123 -4.61 -2.35 -2.31
N LEU A 124 -3.98 -3.52 -2.24
CA LEU A 124 -4.49 -4.78 -2.80
C LEU A 124 -5.76 -5.25 -2.07
N MET A 125 -5.67 -5.42 -0.75
CA MET A 125 -6.75 -6.01 0.05
C MET A 125 -7.92 -5.05 0.26
N VAL A 126 -7.65 -3.77 0.51
CA VAL A 126 -8.71 -2.81 0.87
C VAL A 126 -9.17 -2.03 -0.34
N SER A 127 -8.26 -1.31 -1.00
CA SER A 127 -8.66 -0.36 -2.05
C SER A 127 -9.18 -1.06 -3.31
N ILE A 128 -8.45 -2.06 -3.81
CA ILE A 128 -8.81 -2.77 -5.05
C ILE A 128 -10.01 -3.68 -4.81
N CYS A 129 -10.01 -4.53 -3.78
CA CYS A 129 -11.15 -5.42 -3.52
C CYS A 129 -12.43 -4.63 -3.24
N LYS A 130 -12.39 -3.56 -2.44
CA LYS A 130 -13.59 -2.75 -2.16
C LYS A 130 -14.21 -2.24 -3.46
N ARG A 131 -13.41 -1.62 -4.33
CA ARG A 131 -13.89 -1.10 -5.61
C ARG A 131 -14.38 -2.21 -6.53
N LEU A 132 -13.69 -3.34 -6.57
CA LEU A 132 -14.10 -4.47 -7.39
C LEU A 132 -15.46 -5.02 -6.97
N HIS A 133 -15.75 -5.04 -5.67
CA HIS A 133 -17.06 -5.41 -5.14
C HIS A 133 -18.15 -4.40 -5.45
N GLU A 134 -17.84 -3.10 -5.39
CA GLU A 134 -18.76 -2.04 -5.84
C GLU A 134 -19.14 -2.26 -7.32
N VAL A 135 -18.16 -2.51 -8.19
CA VAL A 135 -18.40 -2.77 -9.61
C VAL A 135 -19.16 -4.09 -9.86
N ALA A 136 -18.94 -5.09 -9.00
CA ALA A 136 -19.60 -6.40 -9.10
C ALA A 136 -20.99 -6.46 -8.42
N ASN A 137 -21.54 -5.32 -7.98
CA ASN A 137 -22.82 -5.23 -7.25
C ASN A 137 -22.88 -6.16 -6.03
N MET A 138 -21.80 -6.25 -5.28
CA MET A 138 -21.71 -7.01 -4.02
C MET A 138 -21.69 -6.08 -2.82
N ALA A 139 -22.02 -6.57 -1.62
CA ALA A 139 -21.97 -5.80 -0.38
C ALA A 139 -20.52 -5.39 -0.02
N PRO A 140 -20.05 -4.17 -0.36
CA PRO A 140 -18.64 -3.82 -0.27
C PRO A 140 -18.20 -3.60 1.18
N ARG A 141 -19.15 -3.29 2.07
CA ARG A 141 -18.91 -2.98 3.49
C ARG A 141 -18.35 -4.16 4.27
N ARG A 142 -18.91 -5.37 4.10
CA ARG A 142 -18.45 -6.57 4.84
C ARG A 142 -17.02 -6.96 4.45
N ILE A 143 -16.73 -6.85 3.16
CA ILE A 143 -15.45 -7.28 2.59
C ILE A 143 -14.36 -6.24 2.89
N ALA A 144 -14.70 -4.95 2.84
CA ALA A 144 -13.79 -3.89 3.30
C ALA A 144 -13.44 -4.05 4.79
N MET A 145 -14.39 -4.44 5.65
CA MET A 145 -14.11 -4.70 7.06
C MET A 145 -13.20 -5.90 7.26
N LEU A 146 -13.48 -7.03 6.58
CA LEU A 146 -12.66 -8.24 6.67
C LEU A 146 -11.23 -8.01 6.15
N HIS A 147 -11.09 -7.48 4.93
CA HIS A 147 -9.77 -7.18 4.36
C HIS A 147 -9.04 -6.05 5.10
N GLY A 148 -9.77 -5.08 5.64
CA GLY A 148 -9.21 -4.05 6.51
C GLY A 148 -8.62 -4.65 7.79
N LEU A 149 -9.30 -5.63 8.39
CA LEU A 149 -8.78 -6.36 9.55
C LEU A 149 -7.52 -7.16 9.20
N TRP A 150 -7.52 -7.90 8.09
CA TRP A 150 -6.33 -8.63 7.63
C TRP A 150 -5.14 -7.70 7.37
N ALA A 151 -5.35 -6.61 6.63
CA ALA A 151 -4.30 -5.66 6.30
C ALA A 151 -3.78 -4.91 7.54
N GLY A 152 -4.68 -4.50 8.44
CA GLY A 152 -4.34 -3.81 9.69
C GLY A 152 -3.59 -4.72 10.66
N ALA A 153 -4.05 -5.95 10.84
CA ALA A 153 -3.36 -6.94 11.67
C ALA A 153 -1.96 -7.25 11.13
N PHE A 154 -1.84 -7.48 9.81
CA PHE A 154 -0.55 -7.68 9.16
C PHE A 154 0.39 -6.50 9.40
N ALA A 155 -0.04 -5.26 9.11
CA ALA A 155 0.78 -4.07 9.29
C ALA A 155 1.21 -3.88 10.75
N GLY A 156 0.29 -4.10 11.70
CA GLY A 156 0.58 -4.00 13.13
C GLY A 156 1.63 -5.03 13.58
N PHE A 157 1.42 -6.32 13.31
CA PHE A 157 2.37 -7.36 13.71
C PHE A 157 3.72 -7.22 12.97
N TYR A 158 3.71 -6.82 11.70
CA TYR A 158 4.95 -6.62 10.95
C TYR A 158 5.75 -5.43 11.49
N PHE A 159 5.08 -4.33 11.86
CA PHE A 159 5.71 -3.19 12.51
C PHE A 159 6.28 -3.55 13.89
N ILE A 160 5.51 -4.27 14.72
CA ILE A 160 6.00 -4.78 16.02
C ILE A 160 7.24 -5.65 15.82
N SER A 161 7.23 -6.54 14.83
CA SER A 161 8.40 -7.35 14.49
C SER A 161 9.62 -6.49 14.10
N ALA A 162 9.43 -5.44 13.30
CA ALA A 162 10.51 -4.52 12.94
C ALA A 162 11.09 -3.79 14.16
N CYS A 163 10.25 -3.39 15.12
CA CYS A 163 10.70 -2.81 16.38
C CYS A 163 11.52 -3.81 17.21
N ILE A 164 11.09 -5.07 17.31
CA ILE A 164 11.86 -6.11 18.00
C ILE A 164 13.19 -6.35 17.26
N TYR A 165 13.20 -6.35 15.93
CA TYR A 165 14.42 -6.49 15.13
C TYR A 165 15.42 -5.34 15.37
N ALA A 166 14.92 -4.10 15.50
CA ALA A 166 15.75 -2.95 15.85
C ALA A 166 16.36 -3.10 17.26
N ALA A 167 15.59 -3.62 18.22
CA ALA A 167 16.09 -3.94 19.56
C ALA A 167 17.15 -5.06 19.53
N ILE A 168 16.93 -6.13 18.77
CA ILE A 168 17.93 -7.21 18.56
C ILE A 168 19.22 -6.63 17.97
N SER A 169 19.09 -5.80 16.94
CA SER A 169 20.23 -5.22 16.21
C SER A 169 21.07 -4.30 17.09
N THR A 170 20.44 -3.52 17.97
CA THR A 170 21.15 -2.65 18.92
C THR A 170 21.83 -3.45 20.04
N LEU A 171 21.12 -4.42 20.62
CA LEU A 171 21.63 -5.26 21.70
C LEU A 171 22.81 -6.14 21.29
N GLN A 172 22.87 -6.59 20.02
CA GLN A 172 23.99 -7.38 19.51
C GLN A 172 25.33 -6.66 19.57
N PHE A 173 25.37 -5.32 19.52
CA PHE A 173 26.61 -4.55 19.54
C PHE A 173 27.02 -3.99 20.91
N GLU A 174 26.06 -3.90 21.84
CA GLU A 174 26.26 -3.26 23.15
C GLU A 174 26.69 -4.24 24.24
N TYR A 175 26.32 -5.53 24.15
CA TYR A 175 26.62 -6.48 25.23
C TYR A 175 27.86 -7.34 24.97
N SER A 176 28.96 -6.98 25.65
CA SER A 176 30.07 -7.89 25.91
C SER A 176 29.68 -8.93 26.98
N SER A 177 29.70 -10.20 26.60
CA SER A 177 30.01 -11.37 27.46
C SER A 177 29.17 -11.69 28.72
N SER A 178 27.97 -11.11 28.93
CA SER A 178 27.10 -11.49 30.06
C SER A 178 26.11 -12.62 29.69
N ARG A 179 26.02 -13.66 30.55
CA ARG A 179 25.08 -14.79 30.38
C ARG A 179 23.61 -14.36 30.43
N SER A 180 23.30 -13.30 31.18
CA SER A 180 21.96 -12.72 31.28
C SER A 180 21.55 -12.06 29.95
N SER A 181 22.46 -11.29 29.35
CA SER A 181 22.24 -10.62 28.07
C SER A 181 22.02 -11.61 26.93
N TYR A 182 22.75 -12.73 26.93
CA TYR A 182 22.54 -13.80 25.95
C TYR A 182 21.15 -14.45 26.06
N ARG A 183 20.64 -14.66 27.28
CA ARG A 183 19.28 -15.19 27.50
C ARG A 183 18.21 -14.19 27.03
N ALA A 184 18.38 -12.91 27.36
CA ALA A 184 17.47 -11.84 26.91
C ALA A 184 17.43 -11.74 25.39
N LEU A 185 18.59 -11.75 24.73
CA LEU A 185 18.71 -11.74 23.26
C LEU A 185 18.02 -12.98 22.64
N GLY A 186 18.25 -14.17 23.19
CA GLY A 186 17.59 -15.39 22.74
C GLY A 186 16.07 -15.40 22.98
N GLY A 187 15.58 -14.68 24.00
CA GLY A 187 14.17 -14.43 24.22
C GLY A 187 13.58 -13.51 23.14
N LEU A 188 14.25 -12.39 22.85
CA LEU A 188 13.84 -11.46 21.81
C LEU A 188 13.82 -12.10 20.43
N ILE A 189 14.83 -12.88 20.07
CA ILE A 189 14.89 -13.58 18.77
C ILE A 189 13.71 -14.54 18.61
N ARG A 190 13.36 -15.29 19.66
CA ARG A 190 12.19 -16.18 19.65
C ARG A 190 10.88 -15.41 19.54
N GLY A 191 10.74 -14.31 20.29
CA GLY A 191 9.58 -13.43 20.22
C GLY A 191 9.43 -12.79 18.83
N TRP A 192 10.52 -12.27 18.26
CA TRP A 192 10.59 -11.74 16.90
C TRP A 192 10.11 -12.77 15.88
N ASN A 193 10.65 -13.99 15.94
CA ASN A 193 10.27 -15.06 15.03
C ASN A 193 8.78 -15.43 15.15
N GLY A 194 8.25 -15.51 16.38
CA GLY A 194 6.83 -15.79 16.62
C GLY A 194 5.92 -14.71 16.04
N VAL A 195 6.20 -13.43 16.34
CA VAL A 195 5.41 -12.30 15.84
C VAL A 195 5.49 -12.20 14.31
N LEU A 196 6.68 -12.41 13.74
CA LEU A 196 6.89 -12.30 12.30
C LEU A 196 6.26 -13.46 11.53
N THR A 197 6.31 -14.68 12.09
CA THR A 197 5.59 -15.84 11.54
C THR A 197 4.09 -15.60 11.56
N LEU A 198 3.54 -15.09 12.67
CA LEU A 198 2.13 -14.71 12.76
C LEU A 198 1.76 -13.68 11.69
N ALA A 199 2.56 -12.62 11.52
CA ALA A 199 2.37 -11.64 10.46
C ALA A 199 2.37 -12.29 9.06
N GLY A 200 3.31 -13.21 8.80
CA GLY A 200 3.37 -13.95 7.54
C GLY A 200 2.17 -14.84 7.27
N VAL A 201 1.65 -15.55 8.29
CA VAL A 201 0.44 -16.37 8.18
C VAL A 201 -0.79 -15.49 7.91
N ILE A 202 -0.92 -14.37 8.62
CA ILE A 202 -1.99 -13.38 8.42
C ILE A 202 -1.93 -12.81 7.00
N LEU A 203 -0.74 -12.47 6.52
CA LEU A 203 -0.53 -11.99 5.15
C LEU A 203 -0.96 -13.07 4.13
N LEU A 204 -0.47 -14.30 4.26
CA LEU A 204 -0.80 -15.39 3.34
C LEU A 204 -2.31 -15.65 3.29
N ALA A 205 -2.96 -15.75 4.45
CA ALA A 205 -4.40 -15.95 4.54
C ALA A 205 -5.18 -14.78 3.91
N GLY A 206 -4.78 -13.54 4.21
CA GLY A 206 -5.38 -12.35 3.62
C GLY A 206 -5.20 -12.29 2.11
N MET A 207 -4.01 -12.62 1.59
CA MET A 207 -3.72 -12.59 0.15
C MET A 207 -4.43 -13.72 -0.60
N ALA A 208 -4.59 -14.90 0.01
CA ALA A 208 -5.41 -15.98 -0.51
C ALA A 208 -6.89 -15.58 -0.57
N SER A 209 -7.39 -14.92 0.48
CA SER A 209 -8.75 -14.34 0.49
C SER A 209 -8.90 -13.28 -0.61
N THR A 210 -7.92 -12.39 -0.79
CA THR A 210 -7.89 -11.40 -1.88
C THR A 210 -7.91 -12.07 -3.24
N ALA A 211 -7.11 -13.11 -3.46
CA ALA A 211 -7.09 -13.87 -4.71
C ALA A 211 -8.45 -14.52 -5.01
N TYR A 212 -9.07 -15.16 -4.02
CA TYR A 212 -10.43 -15.71 -4.16
C TYR A 212 -11.44 -14.62 -4.51
N THR A 213 -11.39 -13.48 -3.83
CA THR A 213 -12.23 -12.31 -4.11
C THR A 213 -12.05 -11.81 -5.55
N LEU A 214 -10.81 -11.64 -6.01
CA LEU A 214 -10.49 -11.21 -7.38
C LEU A 214 -11.08 -12.17 -8.42
N LEU A 215 -10.91 -13.48 -8.22
CA LEU A 215 -11.40 -14.50 -9.14
C LEU A 215 -12.94 -14.63 -9.10
N SER A 216 -13.54 -14.55 -7.91
CA SER A 216 -15.01 -14.63 -7.77
C SER A 216 -15.70 -13.46 -8.48
N ALA A 217 -15.12 -12.25 -8.41
CA ALA A 217 -15.64 -11.08 -9.11
C ALA A 217 -15.60 -11.25 -10.64
N MET A 218 -14.62 -11.98 -11.19
CA MET A 218 -14.54 -12.25 -12.64
C MET A 218 -15.72 -13.07 -13.17
N SER A 219 -16.35 -13.90 -12.32
CA SER A 219 -17.47 -14.74 -12.75
C SER A 219 -18.77 -13.96 -12.99
N ARG A 220 -18.83 -12.68 -12.58
CA ARG A 220 -20.04 -11.84 -12.65
C ARG A 220 -20.11 -10.96 -13.90
N GLY A 221 -21.33 -10.76 -14.40
CA GLY A 221 -21.65 -10.27 -15.75
C GLY A 221 -21.00 -8.94 -16.16
N ASN A 222 -20.92 -7.96 -15.27
CA ASN A 222 -20.40 -6.62 -15.59
C ASN A 222 -18.87 -6.58 -15.82
N LEU A 223 -18.14 -7.59 -15.34
CA LEU A 223 -16.68 -7.69 -15.48
C LEU A 223 -16.25 -8.69 -16.57
N LYS A 224 -17.18 -9.51 -17.10
CA LYS A 224 -16.88 -10.55 -18.10
C LYS A 224 -16.30 -10.00 -19.42
N THR A 225 -16.68 -8.78 -19.80
CA THR A 225 -16.31 -8.13 -21.07
C THR A 225 -15.19 -7.09 -20.92
N SER A 226 -14.75 -6.80 -19.70
CA SER A 226 -13.76 -5.77 -19.43
C SER A 226 -12.33 -6.22 -19.69
N SER A 227 -11.46 -5.29 -20.13
CA SER A 227 -10.02 -5.49 -20.24
C SER A 227 -9.36 -5.91 -18.91
N LEU A 228 -10.04 -5.65 -17.78
CA LEU A 228 -9.63 -6.05 -16.43
C LEU A 228 -9.51 -7.58 -16.29
N ARG A 229 -10.30 -8.36 -17.05
CA ARG A 229 -10.31 -9.83 -17.02
C ARG A 229 -8.95 -10.44 -17.33
N ARG A 230 -8.14 -9.78 -18.16
CA ARG A 230 -6.79 -10.27 -18.49
C ARG A 230 -5.84 -10.16 -17.29
N TYR A 231 -5.93 -9.12 -16.47
CA TYR A 231 -4.95 -8.83 -15.42
C TYR A 231 -5.30 -9.44 -14.06
N LEU A 232 -6.60 -9.60 -13.76
CA LEU A 232 -7.06 -10.18 -12.49
C LEU A 232 -6.48 -11.55 -12.12
N PRO A 233 -6.39 -12.55 -13.02
CA PRO A 233 -5.82 -13.86 -12.65
C PRO A 233 -4.33 -13.76 -12.34
N PHE A 234 -3.58 -12.95 -13.11
CA PHE A 234 -2.16 -12.71 -12.81
C PHE A 234 -1.99 -11.99 -11.48
N LEU A 235 -2.88 -11.03 -11.16
CA LEU A 235 -2.86 -10.33 -9.88
C LEU A 235 -3.18 -11.29 -8.73
N ALA A 236 -4.15 -12.19 -8.89
CA ALA A 236 -4.47 -13.20 -7.89
C ALA A 236 -3.27 -14.13 -7.62
N VAL A 237 -2.61 -14.62 -8.68
CA VAL A 237 -1.40 -15.45 -8.56
C VAL A 237 -0.27 -14.66 -7.90
N SER A 238 -0.05 -13.40 -8.29
CA SER A 238 1.01 -12.59 -7.71
C SER A 238 0.76 -12.26 -6.23
N CYS A 239 -0.50 -12.06 -5.84
CA CYS A 239 -0.92 -11.87 -4.46
C CYS A 239 -0.58 -13.09 -3.59
N VAL A 240 -0.98 -14.28 -4.02
CA VAL A 240 -0.66 -15.53 -3.31
C VAL A 240 0.86 -15.75 -3.27
N GLY A 241 1.53 -15.56 -4.41
CA GLY A 241 2.99 -15.66 -4.50
C GLY A 241 3.70 -14.73 -3.52
N LEU A 242 3.24 -13.48 -3.39
CA LEU A 242 3.77 -12.52 -2.41
C LEU A 242 3.62 -13.03 -0.97
N GLY A 243 2.44 -13.54 -0.60
CA GLY A 243 2.21 -14.09 0.75
C GLY A 243 3.06 -15.32 1.05
N VAL A 244 3.14 -16.27 0.10
CA VAL A 244 3.92 -17.51 0.26
C VAL A 244 5.41 -17.19 0.37
N THR A 245 5.92 -16.32 -0.50
CA THR A 245 7.36 -16.00 -0.56
C THR A 245 7.79 -15.11 0.58
N PHE A 246 6.92 -14.21 1.06
CA PHE A 246 7.14 -13.51 2.32
C PHE A 246 7.31 -14.51 3.46
N LEU A 247 6.36 -15.42 3.67
CA LEU A 247 6.47 -16.41 4.74
C LEU A 247 7.71 -17.32 4.60
N ALA A 248 8.05 -17.74 3.38
CA ALA A 248 9.21 -18.57 3.12
C ALA A 248 10.54 -17.83 3.40
N ASP A 249 10.67 -16.58 2.95
CA ASP A 249 11.82 -15.71 3.22
C ASP A 249 12.03 -15.52 4.73
N LEU A 250 10.95 -15.36 5.49
CA LEU A 250 11.00 -15.25 6.95
C LEU A 250 11.52 -16.51 7.63
N ILE A 251 10.97 -17.68 7.28
CA ILE A 251 11.40 -18.96 7.83
C ILE A 251 12.87 -19.19 7.53
N LEU A 252 13.32 -18.86 6.33
CA LEU A 252 14.70 -19.07 5.92
C LEU A 252 15.66 -18.08 6.60
N THR A 253 15.27 -16.81 6.71
CA THR A 253 16.00 -15.79 7.47
C THR A 253 16.20 -16.26 8.91
N TYR A 254 15.14 -16.74 9.56
CA TYR A 254 15.24 -17.23 10.92
C TYR A 254 16.24 -18.40 11.05
N ARG A 255 16.13 -19.36 10.12
CA ARG A 255 16.99 -20.55 10.11
C ARG A 255 18.46 -20.21 9.88
N LEU A 256 18.74 -19.33 8.92
CA LEU A 256 20.09 -18.98 8.51
C LEU A 256 20.83 -18.16 9.58
N PHE A 257 20.16 -17.18 10.21
CA PHE A 257 20.83 -16.26 11.13
C PHE A 257 20.81 -16.71 12.59
N TRP A 258 19.83 -17.53 13.02
CA TRP A 258 19.67 -17.82 14.46
C TRP A 258 19.40 -19.29 14.84
N ALA A 259 18.97 -20.17 13.91
CA ALA A 259 18.69 -21.58 14.23
C ALA A 259 19.91 -22.52 14.07
N VAL A 260 21.13 -21.96 13.98
CA VAL A 260 22.38 -22.61 13.53
C VAL A 260 22.88 -23.76 14.42
N ARG A 261 22.13 -24.19 15.44
CA ARG A 261 22.63 -25.26 16.33
C ARG A 261 22.62 -26.67 15.72
N ASN A 262 21.89 -26.95 14.63
CA ASN A 262 21.77 -28.32 14.08
C ASN A 262 21.38 -28.46 12.59
N SER A 263 21.37 -27.41 11.75
CA SER A 263 20.84 -27.52 10.37
C SER A 263 21.87 -27.21 9.28
N TYR A 264 22.51 -28.28 8.76
CA TYR A 264 23.44 -28.26 7.63
C TYR A 264 22.77 -27.99 6.25
N ILE A 265 21.47 -27.68 6.21
CA ILE A 265 20.64 -27.75 4.98
C ILE A 265 20.37 -26.38 4.37
N VAL A 266 20.60 -25.26 5.07
CA VAL A 266 20.27 -23.92 4.57
C VAL A 266 21.51 -23.25 3.98
N SER A 267 21.64 -23.29 2.64
CA SER A 267 22.69 -22.55 1.93
C SER A 267 22.35 -21.07 1.81
N ALA A 268 23.35 -20.19 1.89
CA ALA A 268 23.19 -18.76 1.65
C ALA A 268 22.59 -18.46 0.27
N GLY A 269 22.86 -19.31 -0.73
CA GLY A 269 22.26 -19.20 -2.06
C GLY A 269 20.74 -19.33 -2.06
N GLY A 270 20.19 -20.26 -1.26
CA GLY A 270 18.75 -20.44 -1.13
C GLY A 270 18.05 -19.21 -0.52
N TYR A 271 18.73 -18.53 0.41
CA TYR A 271 18.24 -17.28 1.01
C TYR A 271 18.11 -16.18 -0.04
N TYR A 272 19.18 -15.87 -0.76
CA TYR A 272 19.14 -14.83 -1.79
C TYR A 272 18.16 -15.16 -2.92
N ALA A 273 18.00 -16.44 -3.28
CA ALA A 273 17.01 -16.86 -4.27
C ALA A 273 15.57 -16.59 -3.79
N LEU A 274 15.24 -16.92 -2.54
CA LEU A 274 13.90 -16.64 -1.99
C LEU A 274 13.63 -15.15 -1.84
N THR A 275 14.60 -14.37 -1.35
CA THR A 275 14.48 -12.91 -1.28
C THR A 275 14.22 -12.34 -2.68
N PHE A 276 14.89 -12.89 -3.70
CA PHE A 276 14.65 -12.50 -5.09
C PHE A 276 13.24 -12.79 -5.57
N ILE A 277 12.76 -14.01 -5.33
CA ILE A 277 11.40 -14.38 -5.72
C ILE A 277 10.37 -13.50 -4.97
N TYR A 278 10.63 -13.17 -3.71
CA TYR A 278 9.79 -12.26 -2.93
C TYR A 278 9.70 -10.86 -3.57
N MET A 279 10.82 -10.23 -3.90
CA MET A 279 10.78 -8.91 -4.55
C MET A 279 10.20 -8.96 -5.95
N LEU A 280 10.37 -10.08 -6.68
CA LEU A 280 9.70 -10.30 -7.96
C LEU A 280 8.18 -10.26 -7.79
N PHE A 281 7.63 -10.99 -6.82
CA PHE A 281 6.19 -10.98 -6.56
C PHE A 281 5.68 -9.64 -6.03
N TYR A 282 6.50 -8.92 -5.26
CA TYR A 282 6.19 -7.54 -4.84
C TYR A 282 6.08 -6.60 -6.05
N CYS A 283 7.06 -6.66 -6.97
CA CYS A 283 7.09 -5.86 -8.19
C CYS A 283 5.94 -6.20 -9.15
N LEU A 284 5.69 -7.49 -9.36
CA LEU A 284 4.59 -7.99 -10.18
C LEU A 284 3.23 -7.56 -9.61
N SER A 285 3.02 -7.72 -8.32
CA SER A 285 1.79 -7.30 -7.65
C SER A 285 1.58 -5.79 -7.75
N SER A 286 2.64 -4.99 -7.60
CA SER A 286 2.59 -3.54 -7.76
C SER A 286 2.25 -3.13 -9.20
N LEU A 287 2.89 -3.74 -10.19
CA LEU A 287 2.61 -3.48 -11.61
C LEU A 287 1.16 -3.82 -11.96
N LEU A 288 0.72 -5.03 -11.60
CA LEU A 288 -0.63 -5.50 -11.88
C LEU A 288 -1.68 -4.68 -11.14
N ALA A 289 -1.41 -4.27 -9.89
CA ALA A 289 -2.25 -3.34 -9.15
C ALA A 289 -2.38 -2.00 -9.87
N VAL A 290 -1.28 -1.41 -10.35
CA VAL A 290 -1.29 -0.17 -11.13
C VAL A 290 -2.11 -0.33 -12.41
N LEU A 291 -1.95 -1.45 -13.14
CA LEU A 291 -2.71 -1.72 -14.36
C LEU A 291 -4.21 -1.91 -14.10
N VAL A 292 -4.58 -2.60 -13.02
CA VAL A 292 -5.97 -2.81 -12.60
C VAL A 292 -6.60 -1.48 -12.18
N VAL A 293 -5.92 -0.71 -11.33
CA VAL A 293 -6.42 0.58 -10.82
C VAL A 293 -6.53 1.63 -11.92
N ALA A 294 -5.63 1.63 -12.89
CA ALA A 294 -5.67 2.54 -14.04
C ALA A 294 -6.67 2.12 -15.14
N SER A 295 -7.36 0.98 -14.99
CA SER A 295 -8.34 0.52 -15.97
C SER A 295 -9.60 1.39 -15.94
N PRO A 296 -10.16 1.77 -17.11
CA PRO A 296 -11.41 2.53 -17.20
C PRO A 296 -12.58 1.91 -16.44
N ALA A 297 -12.61 0.56 -16.36
CA ALA A 297 -13.65 -0.17 -15.63
C ALA A 297 -13.67 0.13 -14.12
N MET A 298 -12.53 0.56 -13.55
CA MET A 298 -12.43 0.94 -12.13
C MET A 298 -12.71 2.43 -11.92
N THR A 299 -12.49 3.29 -12.92
CA THR A 299 -12.70 4.75 -12.81
C THR A 299 -14.12 5.18 -13.16
N ASN A 300 -14.80 4.50 -14.08
CA ASN A 300 -16.06 5.00 -14.67
C ASN A 300 -17.34 4.58 -13.91
N ASN A 301 -17.24 3.66 -12.95
CA ASN A 301 -18.38 3.13 -12.18
C ASN A 301 -18.55 3.84 -10.83
N GLU A 302 -18.42 5.17 -10.78
CA GLU A 302 -19.01 5.87 -9.64
C GLU A 302 -20.53 5.60 -9.69
N PRO A 303 -21.17 5.17 -8.59
CA PRO A 303 -22.62 5.26 -8.55
C PRO A 303 -22.93 6.71 -8.88
N GLN A 304 -23.70 6.95 -9.93
CA GLN A 304 -24.31 8.27 -10.16
C GLN A 304 -24.92 8.63 -8.81
N GLY A 305 -24.27 9.54 -8.09
CA GLY A 305 -24.75 9.98 -6.80
C GLY A 305 -26.10 10.57 -7.10
N VAL A 306 -27.16 9.83 -6.72
CA VAL A 306 -28.57 10.12 -6.96
C VAL A 306 -28.67 11.15 -8.09
N THR A 307 -28.58 10.70 -9.35
CA THR A 307 -29.33 11.45 -10.36
C THR A 307 -30.68 11.63 -9.69
N HIS A 308 -31.02 12.86 -9.33
CA HIS A 308 -32.39 13.29 -9.34
C HIS A 308 -32.92 12.64 -10.61
N GLU A 309 -33.62 11.52 -10.47
CA GLU A 309 -34.78 11.32 -11.30
C GLU A 309 -35.47 12.66 -11.14
N ALA A 310 -35.28 13.52 -12.13
CA ALA A 310 -36.33 14.39 -12.52
C ALA A 310 -37.48 13.42 -12.75
N PHE A 311 -38.21 13.12 -11.67
CA PHE A 311 -39.62 12.82 -11.76
C PHE A 311 -40.08 13.80 -12.83
N PRO A 312 -40.62 13.36 -13.96
CA PRO A 312 -41.32 14.28 -14.81
C PRO A 312 -42.29 14.96 -13.84
N GLN A 313 -42.03 16.24 -13.53
CA GLN A 313 -43.04 17.10 -12.98
C GLN A 313 -44.09 17.09 -14.07
N GLN A 314 -44.99 16.11 -14.00
CA GLN A 314 -46.37 16.31 -14.35
C GLN A 314 -46.75 17.53 -13.51
N GLN A 315 -46.50 18.72 -14.05
CA GLN A 315 -47.25 19.89 -13.68
C GLN A 315 -48.70 19.43 -13.79
N PRO A 316 -49.47 19.39 -12.69
CA PRO A 316 -50.90 19.22 -12.83
C PRO A 316 -51.38 20.46 -13.57
N SER A 317 -51.57 20.31 -14.89
CA SER A 317 -52.25 21.30 -15.71
C SER A 317 -53.71 21.28 -15.26
N TYR A 318 -53.99 22.01 -14.19
CA TYR A 318 -55.34 22.42 -13.86
C TYR A 318 -55.73 23.45 -14.91
N ALA A 319 -56.16 22.94 -16.06
CA ALA A 319 -56.93 23.72 -17.01
C ALA A 319 -58.25 24.09 -16.33
N TYR A 320 -58.33 25.29 -15.77
CA TYR A 320 -59.60 25.90 -15.46
C TYR A 320 -60.38 26.04 -16.79
N PRO A 321 -61.64 25.59 -16.87
CA PRO A 321 -62.45 25.87 -18.04
C PRO A 321 -62.64 27.39 -18.11
N VAL A 322 -61.98 28.02 -19.07
CA VAL A 322 -62.24 29.40 -19.45
C VAL A 322 -63.60 29.40 -20.14
N GLN A 323 -64.63 29.80 -19.40
CA GLN A 323 -65.94 30.09 -19.97
C GLN A 323 -65.78 31.31 -20.89
N GLN A 324 -65.80 31.06 -22.20
CA GLN A 324 -65.82 32.09 -23.22
C GLN A 324 -67.16 32.84 -23.15
N ASN A 325 -67.22 33.94 -22.40
CA ASN A 325 -68.21 34.97 -22.65
C ASN A 325 -67.65 35.93 -23.72
N PRO A 326 -68.44 36.29 -24.75
CA PRO A 326 -68.02 37.25 -25.75
C PRO A 326 -67.81 38.64 -25.13
N PRO A 327 -66.85 39.45 -25.65
CA PRO A 327 -66.51 40.73 -25.07
C PRO A 327 -67.56 41.79 -25.43
N ASP A 328 -68.18 42.39 -24.41
CA ASP A 328 -68.80 43.71 -24.55
C ASP A 328 -67.70 44.77 -24.75
N ALA A 329 -67.87 45.55 -25.80
CA ALA A 329 -67.00 46.65 -26.16
C ALA A 329 -67.21 47.82 -25.18
N ASN A 330 -66.44 47.86 -24.08
CA ASN A 330 -65.96 49.07 -23.40
C ASN A 330 -65.38 48.71 -22.02
N VAL A 331 -64.09 48.35 -21.96
CA VAL A 331 -63.34 48.41 -20.69
C VAL A 331 -61.91 48.92 -20.97
N PRO A 332 -61.47 50.02 -20.33
CA PRO A 332 -60.15 50.61 -20.57
C PRO A 332 -59.02 49.84 -19.88
N LEU A 333 -57.84 49.83 -20.52
CA LEU A 333 -56.60 49.23 -20.03
C LEU A 333 -56.26 49.68 -18.61
N MET A 334 -56.16 48.74 -17.67
CA MET A 334 -55.59 48.98 -16.35
C MET A 334 -54.20 48.34 -16.24
N HIS A 335 -53.27 49.13 -15.69
CA HIS A 335 -51.84 48.88 -15.61
C HIS A 335 -51.43 47.57 -14.96
N GLN A 336 -50.45 46.94 -15.60
CA GLN A 336 -49.68 45.78 -15.14
C GLN A 336 -48.74 46.22 -14.00
N TYR A 337 -48.98 45.73 -12.77
CA TYR A 337 -48.00 45.84 -11.68
C TYR A 337 -47.03 44.65 -11.74
N PRO A 338 -45.72 44.85 -11.43
CA PRO A 338 -44.77 43.75 -11.35
C PRO A 338 -45.09 42.86 -10.14
N GLN A 339 -45.31 41.57 -10.38
CA GLN A 339 -45.48 40.58 -9.32
C GLN A 339 -44.18 40.40 -8.53
N GLN A 340 -44.24 40.75 -7.24
CA GLN A 340 -43.23 40.40 -6.27
C GLN A 340 -43.20 38.88 -6.06
N SER A 341 -42.06 38.26 -6.38
CA SER A 341 -41.82 36.83 -6.19
C SER A 341 -41.58 36.54 -4.70
N TYR A 342 -42.51 35.82 -4.05
CA TYR A 342 -42.30 35.29 -2.72
C TYR A 342 -41.33 34.09 -2.75
N PRO A 343 -40.47 33.92 -1.73
CA PRO A 343 -39.62 32.75 -1.62
C PRO A 343 -40.45 31.47 -1.39
N PRO A 344 -40.02 30.32 -1.94
CA PRO A 344 -40.76 29.07 -1.83
C PRO A 344 -40.83 28.59 -0.37
N VAL A 345 -42.05 28.34 0.11
CA VAL A 345 -42.30 27.67 1.40
C VAL A 345 -41.82 26.22 1.30
N PRO A 346 -41.02 25.71 2.25
CA PRO A 346 -40.59 24.31 2.25
C PRO A 346 -41.80 23.37 2.37
N PRO A 347 -41.86 22.28 1.59
CA PRO A 347 -42.93 21.30 1.74
C PRO A 347 -42.83 20.63 3.12
N VAL A 348 -43.93 20.67 3.86
CA VAL A 348 -44.11 19.95 5.13
C VAL A 348 -44.01 18.46 4.84
N GLN A 349 -43.02 17.81 5.44
CA GLN A 349 -42.79 16.37 5.34
C GLN A 349 -43.94 15.62 6.03
N PRO A 350 -44.70 14.76 5.34
CA PRO A 350 -45.73 13.95 5.99
C PRO A 350 -45.08 12.92 6.93
N TYR A 351 -45.47 12.97 8.20
CA TYR A 351 -45.09 12.02 9.24
C TYR A 351 -45.72 10.65 8.93
N ASN A 352 -44.93 9.71 8.40
CA ASN A 352 -45.37 8.33 8.17
C ASN A 352 -45.33 7.53 9.48
N ALA A 353 -46.46 7.51 10.18
CA ALA A 353 -46.68 6.68 11.36
C ALA A 353 -47.20 5.28 10.96
N HIS A 354 -46.34 4.43 10.42
CA HIS A 354 -46.63 2.99 10.31
C HIS A 354 -45.44 2.17 10.83
N GLN A 355 -45.31 2.13 12.15
CA GLN A 355 -44.66 1.02 12.85
C GLN A 355 -45.74 0.01 13.23
N GLN A 356 -45.84 -1.09 12.49
CA GLN A 356 -46.54 -2.28 12.93
C GLN A 356 -45.67 -3.04 13.95
N PRO A 357 -46.20 -3.43 15.13
CA PRO A 357 -45.50 -4.29 16.06
C PRO A 357 -45.38 -5.72 15.51
N GLN A 358 -44.16 -6.28 15.52
CA GLN A 358 -43.94 -7.71 15.30
C GLN A 358 -44.48 -8.53 16.49
N PRO A 359 -45.21 -9.63 16.25
CA PRO A 359 -45.58 -10.56 17.31
C PRO A 359 -44.38 -11.41 17.76
N PRO A 360 -44.33 -11.82 19.04
CA PRO A 360 -43.24 -12.63 19.57
C PRO A 360 -43.26 -14.06 19.03
N ALA A 361 -42.08 -14.58 18.72
CA ALA A 361 -41.85 -15.94 18.28
C ALA A 361 -42.12 -16.93 19.42
N SER A 362 -43.03 -17.88 19.18
CA SER A 362 -43.25 -19.06 20.02
C SER A 362 -42.13 -20.07 19.82
N TYR A 363 -41.41 -20.40 20.89
CA TYR A 363 -40.51 -21.55 20.93
C TYR A 363 -41.29 -22.83 21.23
N TYR A 364 -41.09 -23.85 20.41
CA TYR A 364 -41.27 -25.26 20.73
C TYR A 364 -39.92 -25.95 20.59
#